data_AF-A0A4Y8I267-F1
#
_entry.id   AF-A0A4Y8I267-F1
#
_cell.length_a   1.000
_cell.length_b   1.000
_cell.length_c   1.000
_cell.angle_alpha   90.00
_cell.angle_beta   90.00
_cell.angle_gamma   90.00
#
_symmetry.space_group_name_H-M   'P 1'
#
loop_
_entity.id
_entity.type
_entity.pdbx_description
1 polymer ?
#
loop_
_entity_poly.entity_id
_entity_poly.type
_entity_poly.pdbx_seq_one_letter_code
_entity_poly.pdbx_strand_id
1 'polypeptide(L)' 'WAKKSGISSHYSIHSLRHTYATNLYKASGYNLRLVQKQLGHSSPSITQVYADVINTDVVEALRNLELDEE' A
#
# COMPACT_ATOMS: atom_id res chain seq x y z
N TRP A 1 2.40 -25.25 -0.42
CA TRP A 1 2.01 -24.58 0.84
C TRP A 1 0.54 -24.16 0.76
N ALA A 2 0.12 -23.34 -0.22
CA ALA A 2 -1.24 -22.78 -0.30
C ALA A 2 -2.35 -23.83 -0.23
N LYS A 3 -2.26 -24.88 -1.08
CA LYS A 3 -3.20 -26.03 -1.06
C LYS A 3 -3.19 -26.80 0.28
N LYS A 4 -2.04 -26.90 0.95
CA LYS A 4 -1.93 -27.56 2.27
C LYS A 4 -2.51 -26.68 3.39
N SER A 5 -2.54 -25.37 3.20
CA SER A 5 -3.05 -24.37 4.16
C SER A 5 -4.51 -24.00 3.93
N GLY A 6 -5.21 -24.64 2.97
CA GLY A 6 -6.60 -24.30 2.64
C GLY A 6 -6.79 -22.97 1.90
N ILE A 7 -5.72 -22.35 1.40
CA ILE A 7 -5.76 -21.08 0.69
C ILE A 7 -6.12 -21.33 -0.78
N SER A 8 -7.09 -20.57 -1.30
CA SER A 8 -7.53 -20.63 -2.70
C SER A 8 -6.35 -20.49 -3.67
N SER A 9 -6.35 -21.25 -4.76
CA SER A 9 -5.36 -21.17 -5.83
C SER A 9 -5.33 -19.83 -6.55
N HIS A 10 -6.35 -18.99 -6.34
CA HIS A 10 -6.38 -17.62 -6.83
C HIS A 10 -5.27 -16.76 -6.20
N TYR A 11 -4.88 -17.04 -4.96
CA TYR A 11 -3.83 -16.28 -4.27
C TYR A 11 -2.45 -16.84 -4.58
N SER A 12 -1.51 -15.93 -4.82
CA SER A 12 -0.11 -16.27 -5.12
C SER A 12 0.84 -15.61 -4.12
N ILE A 13 2.14 -15.88 -4.26
CA ILE A 13 3.17 -15.21 -3.45
C ILE A 13 3.13 -13.69 -3.61
N HIS A 14 2.70 -13.18 -4.78
CA HIS A 14 2.56 -11.75 -5.03
C HIS A 14 1.43 -11.12 -4.20
N SER A 15 0.40 -11.90 -3.81
CA SER A 15 -0.66 -11.43 -2.92
C SER A 15 -0.10 -10.95 -1.58
N LEU A 16 0.90 -11.64 -1.02
CA LEU A 16 1.58 -11.21 0.20
C LEU A 16 2.36 -9.91 0.00
N ARG A 17 3.05 -9.75 -1.14
CA ARG A 17 3.73 -8.50 -1.51
C ARG A 17 2.72 -7.35 -1.56
N HIS A 18 1.55 -7.56 -2.17
CA HIS A 18 0.52 -6.54 -2.25
C HIS A 18 -0.02 -6.17 -0.87
N THR A 19 -0.34 -7.15 -0.02
CA THR A 19 -0.76 -6.88 1.37
C THR A 19 0.28 -6.09 2.15
N TYR A 20 1.55 -6.48 2.06
CA TYR A 20 2.65 -5.77 2.72
C TYR A 20 2.78 -4.33 2.22
N ALA A 21 2.75 -4.13 0.89
CA ALA A 21 2.90 -2.81 0.29
C ALA A 21 1.77 -1.86 0.66
N THR A 22 0.51 -2.31 0.62
CA THR A 22 -0.65 -1.50 1.02
C THR A 22 -0.59 -1.12 2.50
N ASN A 23 -0.19 -2.04 3.38
CA ASN A 23 -0.03 -1.74 4.80
C ASN A 23 1.12 -0.77 5.08
N LEU A 24 2.26 -0.96 4.41
CA LEU A 24 3.40 -0.05 4.51
C LEU A 24 3.04 1.35 4.01
N TYR A 25 2.27 1.43 2.92
CA TYR A 25 1.81 2.71 2.38
C TYR A 25 0.97 3.47 3.41
N LYS A 26 -0.01 2.82 4.05
CA LYS A 26 -0.78 3.39 5.16
C LYS A 26 0.10 3.80 6.34
N ALA A 27 0.92 2.88 6.83
CA ALA A 27 1.77 3.11 8.01
C ALA A 27 2.83 4.21 7.81
N SER A 28 3.19 4.51 6.56
CA SER A 28 4.14 5.57 6.21
C SER A 28 3.48 6.93 5.95
N GLY A 29 2.18 7.08 6.23
CA GLY A 29 1.44 8.30 5.94
C GLY A 29 1.32 8.57 4.45
N TYR A 30 1.01 7.52 3.67
CA TYR A 30 0.79 7.61 2.22
C TYR A 30 2.04 8.03 1.42
N ASN A 31 3.23 7.62 1.89
CA ASN A 31 4.49 7.90 1.20
C ASN A 31 4.83 6.84 0.13
N LEU A 32 4.46 7.12 -1.13
CA LEU A 32 4.66 6.18 -2.24
C LEU A 32 6.15 5.91 -2.54
N ARG A 33 7.03 6.90 -2.34
CA ARG A 33 8.47 6.78 -2.62
C ARG A 33 9.15 5.85 -1.62
N LEU A 34 8.71 5.86 -0.36
CA LEU A 34 9.19 4.93 0.66
C LEU A 34 8.85 3.50 0.27
N VAL A 35 7.59 3.24 -0.07
CA VAL A 35 7.12 1.91 -0.50
C VAL A 35 7.90 1.44 -1.73
N GLN A 36 8.10 2.31 -2.72
CA GLN A 36 8.89 2.00 -3.91
C GLN A 36 10.31 1.55 -3.56
N LYS A 37 11.02 2.31 -2.71
CA LYS A 37 12.38 1.98 -2.28
C LYS A 37 12.41 0.66 -1.50
N GLN A 38 11.47 0.47 -0.59
CA GLN A 38 11.40 -0.73 0.25
C GLN A 38 11.15 -2.00 -0.57
N LEU A 39 10.35 -1.91 -1.63
CA LEU A 39 10.06 -3.03 -2.53
C LEU A 39 11.09 -3.20 -3.65
N GLY A 40 12.06 -2.30 -3.76
CA GLY A 40 13.09 -2.32 -4.79
C GLY A 40 12.54 -2.08 -6.21
N HIS A 41 11.43 -1.33 -6.33
CA HIS A 41 10.83 -1.07 -7.64
C HIS A 41 11.65 -0.04 -8.44
N SER A 42 12.03 -0.43 -9.65
CA SER A 42 12.82 0.40 -10.57
C SER A 42 12.09 1.66 -11.03
N SER A 43 10.76 1.62 -11.07
CA SER A 43 9.90 2.73 -11.48
C SER A 43 8.78 2.98 -10.45
N PRO A 44 8.41 4.25 -10.19
CA PRO A 44 7.22 4.60 -9.42
C PRO A 44 5.93 4.02 -10.02
N SER A 45 5.85 3.87 -11.35
CA SER A 45 4.65 3.34 -12.02
C SER A 45 4.25 1.94 -11.56
N ILE A 46 5.21 1.09 -11.19
CA ILE A 46 4.96 -0.25 -10.63
C ILE A 46 4.29 -0.15 -9.25
N THR A 47 4.57 0.92 -8.51
CA THR A 47 4.12 1.12 -7.13
C THR A 47 2.79 1.87 -7.06
N GLN A 48 2.45 2.65 -8.10
CA GLN A 48 1.22 3.47 -8.17
C GLN A 48 -0.06 2.67 -7.90
N VAL A 49 -0.08 1.39 -8.28
CA VAL A 49 -1.21 0.49 -7.99
C VAL A 49 -1.60 0.42 -6.50
N TYR A 50 -0.68 0.72 -5.57
CA TYR A 50 -0.99 0.74 -4.14
C TYR A 50 -1.65 2.03 -3.66
N ALA A 51 -1.45 3.14 -4.38
CA ALA A 51 -2.15 4.39 -4.12
C ALA A 51 -3.62 4.29 -4.51
N ASP A 52 -3.92 3.66 -5.65
CA ASP A 52 -5.29 3.52 -6.16
C ASP A 52 -6.20 2.66 -5.26
N VAL A 53 -5.61 1.81 -4.41
CA VAL A 53 -6.35 0.91 -3.51
C VAL A 53 -6.95 1.67 -2.32
N ILE A 54 -6.45 2.86 -2.00
CA ILE A 54 -6.85 3.59 -0.80
C ILE A 54 -7.36 4.99 -1.21
N ASN A 55 -8.68 5.17 -1.14
CA ASN A 55 -9.31 6.47 -1.39
C ASN A 55 -9.37 7.36 -0.13
N THR A 56 -9.04 6.82 1.06
CA THR A 56 -9.11 7.57 2.32
C THR A 56 -7.98 8.57 2.49
N ASP A 57 -6.93 8.48 1.68
CA ASP A 57 -5.69 9.25 1.75
C ASP A 57 -5.97 10.74 1.64
N VAL A 58 -6.85 11.12 0.71
CA VAL A 58 -7.24 12.51 0.48
C VAL A 58 -8.04 13.05 1.65
N VAL A 59 -8.99 12.27 2.17
CA VAL A 59 -9.85 12.68 3.30
C VAL A 59 -9.03 12.85 4.57
N GLU A 60 -8.08 11.94 4.83
CA GLU A 60 -7.20 12.02 5.99
C GLU A 60 -6.19 13.16 5.86
N ALA A 61 -5.61 13.37 4.67
CA ALA A 61 -4.73 14.50 4.42
C ALA A 61 -5.44 15.85 4.61
N LEU A 62 -6.68 15.96 4.14
CA LEU A 62 -7.50 17.17 4.33
C LEU A 62 -7.83 17.41 5.80
N ARG A 63 -8.20 16.36 6.55
CA ARG A 63 -8.43 16.47 8.00
C ARG A 63 -7.21 16.95 8.76
N ASN A 64 -6.02 16.48 8.40
CA ASN A 64 -4.79 16.90 9.08
C ASN A 64 -4.49 18.39 8.83
N LEU A 65 -4.79 18.92 7.65
CA LEU A 65 -4.69 20.35 7.37
C LEU A 65 -5.69 21.19 8.17
N GLU A 66 -6.92 20.69 8.34
CA GLU A 66 -7.94 21.36 9.18
C GLU A 66 -7.56 21.42 10.67
N LEU A 67 -6.74 20.48 11.15
CA LEU A 67 -6.26 20.42 12.54
C LEU A 67 -5.03 21.32 12.80
N ASP A 68 -4.29 21.71 11.76
CA ASP A 68 -3.09 22.54 11.88
C ASP A 68 -3.42 24.06 11.93
N GLU A 69 -4.68 24.45 11.67
CA GLU A 69 -5.14 25.85 11.70
C GLU A 69 -5.71 26.30 13.07
N GLU A 70 -5.78 25.42 14.07
CA GLU A 70 -6.24 25.71 15.46
C GLU A 70 -5.08 25.82 16.47
#